data_AF-A0A430QNN3-F1
#
_entry.id   AF-A0A430QNN3-F1
#
_cell.length_a   1.000
_cell.length_b   1.000
_cell.length_c   1.000
_cell.angle_alpha   90.00
_cell.angle_beta   90.00
_cell.angle_gamma   90.00
#
_symmetry.space_group_name_H-M   'P 1'
#
loop_
_entity.id
_entity.type
_entity.pdbx_description
1 polymer ?
#
loop_
_entity_poly.entity_id
_entity_poly.type
_entity_poly.pdbx_seq_one_letter_code
_entity_poly.pdbx_strand_id
1 'polypeptide(L)' 'KCAEQGEKCTKTLFKRCCENLVCQLQGPFNGICVDCLSLESACIADHECCSKRCYLFACKPPL' A
#
# COMPACT_ATOMS: atom_id res chain seq x y z
N LYS A 1 -13.37 8.53 9.72
CA LYS A 1 -12.33 7.79 10.47
C LYS A 1 -11.42 7.14 9.44
N CYS A 2 -10.11 7.28 9.58
CA CYS A 2 -9.14 6.56 8.78
C CYS A 2 -8.83 5.20 9.44
N ALA A 3 -8.23 4.29 8.69
CA ALA A 3 -7.83 2.97 9.17
C ALA A 3 -6.39 3.00 9.70
N GLU A 4 -6.19 2.51 10.91
CA GLU A 4 -4.88 2.38 11.54
C GLU A 4 -4.08 1.19 10.94
N GLN A 5 -2.82 1.05 11.35
CA GLN A 5 -1.97 -0.03 10.89
C GLN A 5 -2.58 -1.40 11.20
N GLY A 6 -2.60 -2.29 10.20
CA GLY A 6 -3.22 -3.61 10.28
C GLY A 6 -4.75 -3.60 10.10
N GLU A 7 -5.40 -2.43 10.10
CA GLU A 7 -6.83 -2.36 9.82
C GLU A 7 -7.14 -2.53 8.33
N LYS A 8 -8.37 -2.97 8.04
CA LYS A 8 -8.83 -3.18 6.68
C LYS A 8 -9.01 -1.86 5.94
N CYS A 9 -8.36 -1.76 4.79
CA CYS A 9 -8.56 -0.70 3.81
C CYS A 9 -9.19 -1.25 2.54
N THR A 10 -9.75 -0.34 1.76
CA THR A 10 -10.21 -0.61 0.40
C THR A 10 -9.54 0.41 -0.50
N LYS A 11 -9.05 0.01 -1.68
CA LYS A 11 -8.49 0.98 -2.65
C LYS A 11 -9.54 1.98 -3.15
N THR A 12 -10.82 1.76 -2.83
CA THR A 12 -11.89 2.72 -3.01
C THR A 12 -11.86 3.76 -1.88
N LEU A 13 -12.09 5.02 -2.22
CA LEU A 13 -11.97 6.23 -1.36
C LEU A 13 -12.75 6.19 -0.03
N PHE A 14 -13.54 5.14 0.22
CA PHE A 14 -14.38 4.94 1.40
C PHE A 14 -13.61 4.55 2.67
N LYS A 15 -12.48 3.81 2.55
CA LYS A 15 -11.62 3.46 3.70
C LYS A 15 -10.14 3.69 3.38
N ARG A 16 -9.68 4.91 3.67
CA ARG A 16 -8.26 5.30 3.57
C ARG A 16 -7.52 4.97 4.85
N CYS A 17 -6.25 4.64 4.72
CA CYS A 17 -5.35 4.51 5.85
C CYS A 17 -5.02 5.88 6.45
N CYS A 18 -4.71 5.92 7.75
CA CYS A 18 -4.30 7.15 8.43
C CYS A 18 -2.89 7.57 8.01
N GLU A 19 -2.65 8.88 7.96
CA GLU A 19 -1.31 9.47 7.79
C GLU A 19 -0.52 8.94 6.57
N ASN A 20 0.67 8.37 6.82
CA ASN A 20 1.61 7.86 5.83
C ASN A 20 1.42 6.37 5.54
N LEU A 21 0.39 5.74 6.11
CA LEU A 21 0.11 4.33 5.88
C LEU A 21 -0.40 4.11 4.46
N VAL A 22 0.05 3.01 3.86
CA VAL A 22 -0.31 2.59 2.51
C VAL A 22 -1.29 1.43 2.58
N CYS A 23 -2.27 1.43 1.68
CA CYS A 23 -3.21 0.32 1.55
C CYS A 23 -2.60 -0.82 0.70
N GLN A 24 -2.07 -1.85 1.35
CA GLN A 24 -1.63 -3.07 0.69
C GLN A 24 -2.84 -3.92 0.31
N LEU A 25 -3.18 -3.94 -0.98
CA LEU A 25 -4.22 -4.82 -1.49
C LEU A 25 -3.74 -6.27 -1.50
N GLN A 26 -4.51 -7.14 -0.84
CA GLN A 26 -4.33 -8.58 -0.90
C GLN A 26 -5.31 -9.23 -1.89
N GLY A 27 -6.30 -8.47 -2.38
CA GLY A 27 -7.26 -8.93 -3.35
C GLY A 27 -8.20 -7.81 -3.82
N PRO A 28 -9.19 -8.14 -4.67
CA PRO A 28 -10.18 -7.18 -5.13
C PRO A 28 -10.96 -6.62 -3.93
N PHE A 29 -10.91 -5.29 -3.78
CA PHE A 29 -11.58 -4.54 -2.71
C PHE A 29 -11.19 -4.95 -1.27
N ASN A 30 -10.09 -5.67 -1.08
CA ASN A 30 -9.60 -6.05 0.24
C ASN A 30 -8.11 -5.74 0.38
N GLY A 31 -7.78 -4.88 1.34
CA GLY A 31 -6.40 -4.60 1.70
C GLY A 31 -6.26 -4.34 3.20
N ILE A 32 -5.01 -4.17 3.61
CA ILE A 32 -4.62 -3.79 4.97
C ILE A 32 -3.75 -2.54 4.92
N CYS A 33 -3.85 -1.70 5.95
CA CYS A 33 -2.96 -0.57 6.11
C CYS A 33 -1.61 -1.01 6.65
N VAL A 34 -0.53 -0.65 5.97
CA VAL A 34 0.86 -0.97 6.34
C VAL A 34 1.72 0.28 6.21
N ASP A 35 2.86 0.32 6.90
CA ASP A 35 3.80 1.45 6.77
C ASP A 35 4.40 1.56 5.35
N CYS A 36 4.69 0.42 4.74
CA CYS A 36 5.20 0.36 3.39
C CYS A 36 4.85 -0.99 2.73
N LEU A 37 4.83 -0.98 1.41
CA LEU A 37 4.52 -2.12 0.57
C LEU A 37 5.76 -3.00 0.39
N SER A 38 5.58 -4.30 0.62
CA SER A 38 6.60 -5.33 0.36
C SER A 38 6.91 -5.46 -1.13
N LEU A 39 8.01 -6.11 -1.46
CA LEU A 39 8.34 -6.45 -2.85
C LEU A 39 7.18 -7.16 -3.55
N GLU A 40 7.04 -6.88 -4.84
CA GLU A 40 5.97 -7.37 -5.72
C GLU A 40 4.56 -6.91 -5.38
N SER A 41 4.39 -6.13 -4.30
CA SER A 41 3.10 -5.53 -3.97
C SER A 41 2.73 -4.44 -4.97
N ALA A 42 1.43 -4.32 -5.24
CA ALA A 42 0.91 -3.33 -6.17
C ALA A 42 1.07 -1.91 -5.61
N CYS A 43 1.83 -1.07 -6.31
CA CYS A 43 2.14 0.30 -5.92
C CYS A 43 1.72 1.30 -7.01
N ILE A 44 1.55 2.56 -6.63
CA ILE A 44 1.31 3.69 -7.52
C ILE A 44 2.49 4.66 -7.48
N ALA A 45 3.13 4.81 -6.32
CA ALA A 45 4.25 5.72 -6.13
C ALA A 45 5.44 5.03 -5.45
N ASP A 46 6.66 5.49 -5.75
CA ASP A 46 7.89 4.91 -5.21
C ASP A 46 7.94 4.91 -3.68
N HIS A 47 7.49 6.00 -3.05
CA HIS A 47 7.51 6.15 -1.58
C HIS A 47 6.60 5.15 -0.85
N GLU A 48 5.64 4.54 -1.56
CA GLU A 48 4.77 3.52 -0.98
C GLU A 48 5.53 2.21 -0.75
N CYS A 49 6.57 1.94 -1.54
CA CYS A 49 7.37 0.72 -1.43
C CYS A 49 8.45 0.85 -0.35
N CYS A 50 8.66 -0.20 0.44
CA CYS A 50 9.77 -0.21 1.40
C CYS A 50 11.14 -0.07 0.69
N SER A 51 11.24 -0.54 -0.55
CA SER A 51 12.41 -0.38 -1.43
C SER A 51 12.54 1.00 -2.06
N LYS A 52 11.57 1.90 -1.83
CA LYS A 52 11.44 3.21 -2.49
C LYS A 52 11.47 3.11 -4.02
N ARG A 53 10.95 2.01 -4.58
CA ARG A 53 10.96 1.74 -6.01
C ARG A 53 9.67 1.06 -6.45
N CYS A 54 8.81 1.83 -7.09
CA CYS A 54 7.59 1.37 -7.74
C CYS A 54 7.83 1.31 -9.25
N TYR A 55 7.94 0.10 -9.80
CA TYR A 55 8.20 -0.08 -11.23
C TYR A 55 7.19 -1.05 -11.84
N LEU A 56 6.55 -0.62 -12.94
CA LEU A 56 5.46 -1.37 -13.59
C LEU A 56 4.32 -1.73 -12.60
N PHE A 57 3.89 -0.75 -11.79
CA PHE A 57 2.85 -0.92 -10.76
C PHE A 57 3.16 -1.98 -9.70
N ALA A 58 4.42 -2.37 -9.54
CA ALA A 58 4.85 -3.33 -8.53
C ALA A 58 6.12 -2.83 -7.81
N CYS A 59 6.20 -3.06 -6.50
CA CYS A 59 7.41 -2.76 -5.75
C CYS A 59 8.55 -3.66 -6.21
N LYS A 60 9.67 -3.05 -6.61
CA LYS A 60 10.87 -3.77 -7.06
C LYS A 60 12.03 -3.53 -6.09
N PRO A 61 13.01 -4.44 -6.02
CA PRO A 61 14.18 -4.21 -5.20
C PRO A 61 14.92 -2.94 -5.63
N PRO A 62 15.58 -2.22 -4.70
CA PRO A 62 16.40 -1.07 -5.07
C PRO A 62 17.49 -1.51 -6.06
N LEU A 63 17.91 -0.60 -6.94
CA LEU A 63 19.00 -0.84 -7.90
C LEU A 63 20.36 -0.92 -7.19
#